data_AF-A0A935ZCV7-F1
#
_entry.id   AF-A0A935ZCV7-F1
#
_cell.length_a   1.000
_cell.length_b   1.000
_cell.length_c   1.000
_cell.angle_alpha   90.00
_cell.angle_beta   90.00
_cell.angle_gamma   90.00
#
_symmetry.space_group_name_H-M   'P 1'
#
loop_
_entity.id
_entity.type
_entity.pdbx_description
1 polymer ?
#
loop_
_entity_poly.entity_id
_entity_poly.type
_entity_poly.pdbx_seq_one_letter_code
_entity_poly.pdbx_strand_id
1 'polypeptide(L)'
;MSRTFGVLLGLVFAATATACFHGADREKDAPPGNLGGLCLAPDGHCDEGVCNQDKNYCFSAKDPCEGFFCGGSERGACILDQQQQPSCTCNPGFNNETFALYCCPDDPNFDPDPNCVPTGPASDASSG
;
A
#
# COMPACT_ATOMS: atom_id res chain seq x y z
N MET A 1 -34.01 -54.63 23.39
CA MET A 1 -33.57 -53.45 24.18
C MET A 1 -33.16 -52.37 23.18
N SER A 2 -33.95 -51.30 22.96
CA SER A 2 -33.73 -49.92 23.47
C SER A 2 -32.24 -49.60 23.70
N ARG A 3 -31.65 -48.52 23.18
CA ARG A 3 -32.04 -47.11 23.41
C ARG A 3 -31.67 -46.18 22.24
N THR A 4 -32.59 -45.28 21.93
CA THR A 4 -32.42 -44.00 21.22
C THR A 4 -31.50 -43.05 21.99
N PHE A 5 -30.78 -42.14 21.29
CA PHE A 5 -30.29 -40.80 21.69
C PHE A 5 -29.24 -40.39 20.63
N GLY A 6 -29.23 -39.24 19.96
CA GLY A 6 -30.03 -38.04 19.99
C GLY A 6 -29.41 -37.09 18.95
N VAL A 7 -30.27 -36.36 18.25
CA VAL A 7 -29.94 -35.19 17.41
C VAL A 7 -29.22 -34.16 18.27
N LEU A 8 -28.20 -33.47 17.73
CA LEU A 8 -27.88 -32.03 17.93
C LEU A 8 -26.53 -31.74 17.22
N LEU A 9 -26.54 -31.03 16.10
CA LEU A 9 -26.45 -29.57 16.06
C LEU A 9 -25.10 -29.07 16.60
N GLY A 10 -24.18 -28.69 15.71
CA GLY A 10 -22.83 -28.31 16.12
C GLY A 10 -22.04 -27.57 15.06
N LEU A 11 -22.59 -26.45 14.60
CA LEU A 11 -21.87 -25.27 14.13
C LEU A 11 -20.93 -25.44 12.93
N VAL A 12 -21.51 -25.11 11.77
CA VAL A 12 -20.84 -24.43 10.66
C VAL A 12 -20.02 -23.26 11.23
N PHE A 13 -18.73 -23.48 11.47
CA PHE A 13 -17.77 -22.38 11.47
C PHE A 13 -17.41 -22.14 10.01
N ALA A 14 -18.33 -21.44 9.32
CA ALA A 14 -17.92 -20.60 8.21
C ALA A 14 -16.97 -19.58 8.84
N ALA A 15 -15.67 -19.88 8.78
CA ALA A 15 -14.65 -18.89 8.99
C ALA A 15 -14.87 -17.85 7.90
N THR A 16 -15.72 -16.86 8.18
CA THR A 16 -15.62 -15.56 7.55
C THR A 16 -14.27 -15.04 7.99
N ALA A 17 -13.23 -15.44 7.26
CA ALA A 17 -12.06 -14.62 7.12
C ALA A 17 -12.60 -13.32 6.52
N THR A 18 -13.06 -12.43 7.40
CA THR A 18 -12.83 -11.02 7.18
C THR A 18 -11.33 -10.92 7.11
N ALA A 19 -10.81 -11.15 5.90
CA ALA A 19 -9.49 -10.70 5.53
C ALA A 19 -9.56 -9.19 5.76
N CYS A 20 -9.19 -8.76 6.95
CA CYS A 20 -8.64 -7.44 7.14
C CYS A 20 -7.43 -7.46 6.22
N PHE A 21 -7.63 -6.99 4.98
CA PHE A 21 -6.60 -6.79 4.00
C PHE A 21 -5.66 -5.74 4.59
N HIS A 22 -4.69 -6.19 5.40
CA HIS A 22 -3.51 -5.43 5.70
C HIS A 22 -2.82 -5.19 4.36
N GLY A 23 -2.51 -3.94 4.03
CA GLY A 23 -2.16 -3.44 2.69
C GLY A 23 -0.90 -4.00 2.02
N ALA A 24 -0.60 -5.29 2.19
CA ALA A 24 0.51 -5.99 1.57
C ALA A 24 0.19 -6.65 0.22
N ASP A 25 -1.10 -6.75 -0.16
CA ASP A 25 -1.56 -7.46 -1.37
C ASP A 25 -2.27 -6.57 -2.40
N ARG A 26 -2.35 -5.26 -2.18
CA ARG A 26 -2.69 -4.36 -3.29
C ARG A 26 -1.50 -4.40 -4.24
N GLU A 27 -1.79 -4.52 -5.55
CA GLU A 27 -0.84 -4.30 -6.65
C GLU A 27 0.21 -3.26 -6.21
N LYS A 28 1.50 -3.56 -6.39
CA LYS A 28 2.64 -2.84 -5.78
C LYS A 28 2.68 -1.33 -6.04
N ASP A 29 1.76 -0.81 -6.85
CA ASP A 29 1.41 0.58 -7.04
C ASP A 29 -0.11 0.73 -7.04
N ALA A 30 -0.67 1.42 -6.05
CA ALA A 30 -2.10 1.71 -6.03
C ALA A 30 -2.49 2.58 -7.24
N PRO A 31 -3.63 2.33 -7.89
CA PRO A 31 -4.05 3.12 -9.04
C PRO A 31 -4.20 4.60 -8.67
N PRO A 32 -3.91 5.54 -9.60
CA PRO A 32 -4.14 6.95 -9.37
C PRO A 32 -5.55 7.24 -8.85
N GLY A 33 -5.68 8.22 -7.96
CA GLY A 33 -6.93 8.62 -7.31
C GLY A 33 -7.32 7.81 -6.09
N ASN A 34 -6.68 6.66 -5.83
CA ASN A 34 -6.97 5.80 -4.69
C ASN A 34 -5.90 5.95 -3.59
N LEU A 35 -6.22 5.52 -2.37
CA LEU A 35 -5.28 5.56 -1.24
C LEU A 35 -3.94 4.90 -1.57
N GLY A 36 -2.83 5.60 -1.31
CA GLY A 36 -1.47 5.18 -1.64
C GLY A 36 -1.06 5.44 -3.09
N GLY A 37 -2.00 5.82 -3.96
CA GLY A 37 -1.76 6.14 -5.36
C GLY A 37 -1.48 7.62 -5.60
N LEU A 38 -1.11 7.95 -6.84
CA LEU A 38 -0.90 9.34 -7.28
C LEU A 38 -2.20 10.13 -7.32
N CYS A 39 -2.14 11.45 -7.11
CA CYS A 39 -3.32 12.30 -7.33
C CYS A 39 -3.74 12.31 -8.81
N LEU A 40 -5.03 12.49 -9.05
CA LEU A 40 -5.58 12.62 -10.40
C LEU A 40 -5.25 14.00 -10.98
N ALA A 41 -4.75 13.99 -12.21
CA ALA A 41 -4.61 15.18 -13.03
C ALA A 41 -5.95 15.52 -13.73
N PRO A 42 -6.19 16.79 -14.11
CA PRO A 42 -5.31 17.95 -13.98
C PRO A 42 -5.49 18.76 -12.69
N ASP A 43 -6.55 18.51 -11.92
CA ASP A 43 -7.01 19.34 -10.82
C ASP A 43 -6.48 18.89 -9.44
N GLY A 44 -5.74 17.77 -9.38
CA GLY A 44 -5.02 17.36 -8.18
C GLY A 44 -5.97 16.90 -7.08
N HIS A 45 -6.87 15.98 -7.39
CA HIS A 45 -7.83 15.39 -6.46
C HIS A 45 -7.66 13.87 -6.34
N CYS A 46 -8.44 13.26 -5.45
CA CYS A 46 -8.50 11.81 -5.26
C CYS A 46 -9.96 11.36 -5.29
N ASP A 47 -10.21 10.18 -5.86
CA ASP A 47 -11.49 9.49 -5.72
C ASP A 47 -11.69 9.04 -4.26
N GLU A 48 -10.60 8.62 -3.61
CA GLU A 48 -10.59 8.19 -2.21
C GLU A 48 -9.55 8.97 -1.38
N GLY A 49 -10.00 9.51 -0.25
CA GLY A 49 -9.14 10.25 0.67
C GLY A 49 -8.90 11.70 0.27
N VAL A 50 -7.70 12.19 0.56
CA VAL A 50 -7.26 13.58 0.36
C VAL A 50 -5.99 13.58 -0.47
N CYS A 51 -5.91 14.44 -1.48
CA CYS A 51 -4.68 14.65 -2.25
C CYS A 51 -3.72 15.55 -1.47
N ASN A 52 -2.51 15.06 -1.22
CA ASN A 52 -1.37 15.91 -0.93
C ASN A 52 -0.80 16.43 -2.25
N GLN A 53 -1.16 17.65 -2.63
CA GLN A 53 -0.74 18.23 -3.91
C GLN A 53 0.77 18.53 -3.96
N ASP A 54 1.40 18.80 -2.82
CA ASP A 54 2.84 19.09 -2.76
C ASP A 54 3.67 17.83 -3.04
N LYS A 55 3.20 16.67 -2.57
CA LYS A 55 3.89 15.37 -2.69
C LYS A 55 3.24 14.41 -3.71
N ASN A 56 2.15 14.84 -4.34
CA ASN A 56 1.39 14.15 -5.37
C ASN A 56 0.90 12.73 -5.01
N TYR A 57 0.21 12.57 -3.87
CA TYR A 57 -0.40 11.30 -3.49
C TYR A 57 -1.72 11.42 -2.74
N CYS A 58 -2.52 10.37 -2.78
CA CYS A 58 -3.78 10.23 -2.06
C CYS A 58 -3.59 9.51 -0.72
N PHE A 59 -4.13 10.06 0.36
CA PHE A 59 -4.06 9.45 1.69
C PHE A 59 -5.38 9.59 2.46
N SER A 60 -5.60 8.70 3.43
CA SER A 60 -6.80 8.74 4.27
C SER A 60 -6.58 9.69 5.45
N ALA A 61 -7.47 10.67 5.61
CA ALA A 61 -7.38 11.59 6.76
C ALA A 61 -7.68 10.89 8.11
N LYS A 62 -8.27 9.70 8.08
CA LYS A 62 -8.59 8.90 9.27
C LYS A 62 -7.48 7.92 9.62
N ASP A 63 -6.89 7.29 8.60
CA ASP A 63 -5.77 6.36 8.74
C ASP A 63 -4.74 6.65 7.64
N PRO A 64 -3.80 7.60 7.86
CA PRO A 64 -2.95 8.09 6.78
C PRO A 64 -2.03 7.03 6.17
N CYS A 65 -1.72 5.97 6.90
CA CYS A 65 -0.90 4.85 6.40
C CYS A 65 -1.71 3.76 5.68
N GLU A 66 -3.04 3.89 5.63
CA GLU A 66 -3.89 3.02 4.83
C GLU A 66 -3.53 3.12 3.34
N GLY A 67 -3.18 1.99 2.73
CA GLY A 67 -2.77 1.93 1.32
C GLY A 67 -1.29 2.24 1.06
N PHE A 68 -0.50 2.60 2.09
CA PHE A 68 0.94 2.87 1.94
C PHE A 68 1.79 1.64 2.25
N PHE A 69 2.50 1.14 1.24
CA PHE A 69 3.28 -0.10 1.37
C PHE A 69 4.75 0.09 1.75
N CYS A 70 5.39 1.21 1.39
CA CYS A 70 6.81 1.48 1.66
C CYS A 70 7.78 0.36 1.23
N GLY A 71 7.43 -0.42 0.19
CA GLY A 71 8.22 -1.58 -0.25
C GLY A 71 8.06 -2.84 0.62
N GLY A 72 7.13 -2.84 1.57
CA GLY A 72 6.85 -3.95 2.47
C GLY A 72 7.69 -3.92 3.75
N SER A 73 7.30 -4.69 4.75
CA SER A 73 7.90 -4.65 6.10
C SER A 73 9.40 -4.98 6.13
N GLU A 74 9.92 -5.66 5.11
CA GLU A 74 11.34 -5.97 4.96
C GLU A 74 12.17 -4.75 4.52
N ARG A 75 11.53 -3.78 3.83
CA ARG A 75 12.19 -2.58 3.29
C ARG A 75 11.90 -1.33 4.08
N GLY A 76 10.72 -1.23 4.66
CA GLY A 76 10.34 -0.08 5.46
C GLY A 76 8.97 -0.20 6.10
N ALA A 77 8.59 0.85 6.79
CA ALA A 77 7.29 0.97 7.43
C ALA A 77 6.72 2.38 7.20
N CYS A 78 5.40 2.47 7.06
CA CYS A 78 4.72 3.75 7.07
C CYS A 78 4.65 4.30 8.50
N ILE A 79 4.97 5.58 8.63
CA ILE A 79 4.85 6.38 9.84
C ILE A 79 4.10 7.67 9.53
N LEU A 80 3.65 8.37 10.57
CA LEU A 80 3.10 9.71 10.45
C LEU A 80 4.20 10.74 10.66
N ASP A 81 4.28 11.72 9.76
CA ASP A 81 5.17 12.87 9.93
C ASP A 81 4.61 13.89 10.93
N GLN A 82 5.32 15.00 11.14
CA GLN A 82 4.91 16.09 12.03
C GLN A 82 3.57 16.73 11.61
N GLN A 83 3.22 16.65 10.34
CA GLN A 83 1.95 17.14 9.77
C GLN A 83 0.84 16.08 9.75
N GLN A 84 1.06 14.91 10.37
CA GLN A 84 0.11 13.77 10.38
C GLN A 84 -0.18 13.20 8.99
N GLN A 85 0.78 13.30 8.07
CA GLN A 85 0.72 12.70 6.73
C GLN A 85 1.56 11.42 6.69
N PRO A 86 1.27 10.48 5.77
CA PRO A 86 2.09 9.28 5.65
C PRO A 86 3.48 9.61 5.13
N SER A 87 4.46 8.90 5.69
CA SER A 87 5.86 8.92 5.29
C SER A 87 6.48 7.54 5.49
N CYS A 88 7.40 7.13 4.61
CA CYS A 88 8.11 5.87 4.75
C CYS A 88 9.40 6.04 5.55
N THR A 89 9.54 5.25 6.62
CA THR A 89 10.84 5.01 7.26
C THR A 89 11.44 3.74 6.67
N CYS A 90 12.59 3.88 6.01
CA CYS A 90 13.26 2.76 5.37
C CYS A 90 14.22 2.04 6.32
N ASN A 91 14.30 0.73 6.17
CA ASN A 91 15.24 -0.14 6.86
C ASN A 91 16.66 0.07 6.31
N PRO A 92 17.71 -0.32 7.04
CA PRO A 92 19.09 -0.21 6.56
C PRO A 92 19.29 -0.92 5.21
N GLY A 93 19.97 -0.26 4.26
CA GLY A 93 20.14 -0.76 2.90
C GLY A 93 19.04 -0.30 1.92
N PHE A 94 18.08 0.51 2.40
CA PHE A 94 17.02 1.10 1.60
C PHE A 94 16.88 2.61 1.88
N ASN A 95 16.45 3.36 0.87
CA ASN A 95 16.16 4.79 0.94
C ASN A 95 14.87 5.13 0.18
N ASN A 96 14.32 6.32 0.42
CA ASN A 96 13.15 6.86 -0.28
C ASN A 96 13.47 8.18 -0.99
N GLU A 97 14.74 8.38 -1.39
CA GLU A 97 15.19 9.62 -2.01
C GLU A 97 14.56 9.82 -3.40
N THR A 98 14.42 8.73 -4.15
CA THR A 98 13.82 8.73 -5.49
C THR A 98 12.29 8.76 -5.45
N PHE A 99 11.70 8.05 -4.49
CA PHE A 99 10.24 7.91 -4.36
C PHE A 99 9.85 8.09 -2.90
N ALA A 100 9.19 9.20 -2.57
CA ALA A 100 8.81 9.53 -1.19
C ALA A 100 7.94 8.45 -0.50
N LEU A 101 7.30 7.58 -1.28
CA LEU A 101 6.33 6.57 -0.85
C LEU A 101 6.82 5.13 -0.96
N TYR A 102 8.08 4.92 -1.36
CA TYR A 102 8.62 3.59 -1.58
C TYR A 102 10.08 3.51 -1.13
N CYS A 103 10.42 2.46 -0.38
CA CYS A 103 11.79 2.22 0.07
C CYS A 103 12.51 1.36 -0.97
N CYS A 104 13.41 1.99 -1.69
CA CYS A 104 14.25 1.40 -2.72
C CYS A 104 15.61 0.99 -2.19
N PRO A 105 16.20 -0.11 -2.66
CA PRO A 105 17.53 -0.50 -2.23
C PRO A 105 18.56 0.57 -2.58
N ASP A 106 19.53 0.80 -1.70
CA ASP A 106 20.63 1.74 -1.91
C ASP A 106 21.51 1.33 -3.12
N ASP A 107 21.66 0.02 -3.32
CA ASP A 107 22.32 -0.56 -4.50
C ASP A 107 21.27 -1.21 -5.42
N PRO A 108 20.91 -0.60 -6.56
CA PRO A 108 19.89 -1.14 -7.47
C PRO A 108 20.32 -2.42 -8.19
N ASN A 109 21.58 -2.85 -8.08
CA ASN A 109 22.06 -4.12 -8.64
C ASN A 109 21.87 -5.30 -7.67
N PHE A 110 21.59 -5.03 -6.38
CA PHE A 110 21.37 -6.07 -5.37
C PHE A 110 19.95 -6.67 -5.47
N ASP A 111 18.96 -5.83 -5.78
CA ASP A 111 17.58 -6.23 -6.04
C ASP A 111 17.01 -5.30 -7.10
N PRO A 112 16.89 -5.73 -8.37
CA PRO A 112 16.34 -4.89 -9.44
C PRO A 112 14.82 -4.81 -9.28
N ASP A 113 14.36 -4.06 -8.29
CA ASP A 113 12.95 -3.75 -8.12
C ASP A 113 12.50 -2.80 -9.25
N PRO A 114 11.56 -3.22 -10.13
CA PRO A 114 11.12 -2.42 -11.26
C PRO A 114 10.36 -1.15 -10.85
N ASN A 115 9.96 -1.00 -9.59
CA ASN A 115 9.33 0.19 -9.06
C ASN A 115 10.36 1.19 -8.51
N CYS A 116 11.63 0.78 -8.42
CA CYS A 116 12.74 1.59 -7.94
C CYS A 116 13.63 2.15 -9.04
N VAL A 117 13.34 1.82 -10.30
CA VAL A 117 13.93 2.55 -11.42
C VAL A 117 13.18 3.87 -11.59
N PRO A 118 13.86 5.02 -11.69
CA PRO A 118 13.21 6.26 -12.05
C PRO A 118 12.65 6.09 -13.46
N THR A 119 11.37 5.73 -13.54
CA THR A 119 10.61 5.95 -14.75
C THR A 119 10.58 7.45 -14.94
N GLY A 120 11.05 7.91 -16.10
CA GLY A 120 10.87 9.30 -16.50
C GLY A 120 9.40 9.73 -16.33
N PRO A 121 9.14 11.05 -16.33
CA PRO A 121 7.93 11.64 -15.77
C PRO A 121 6.65 10.99 -16.29
N ALA A 122 6.01 10.13 -15.49
CA ALA A 122 4.60 9.71 -15.54
C ALA A 122 3.91 9.59 -16.93
N SER A 123 4.65 9.26 -17.98
CA SER A 123 4.18 9.22 -19.37
C SER A 123 5.01 8.20 -20.11
N ASP A 124 4.38 7.43 -20.99
CA ASP A 124 5.01 6.48 -21.91
C ASP A 124 5.25 5.09 -21.34
N ALA A 125 4.15 4.43 -20.97
CA ALA A 125 3.93 3.07 -21.46
C ALA A 125 3.88 3.10 -23.01
N SER A 126 5.04 3.21 -23.65
CA SER A 126 5.20 3.01 -25.08
C SER A 126 6.53 2.32 -25.34
N SER A 127 6.48 1.02 -25.54
CA SER A 127 7.49 0.19 -26.19
C SER A 127 6.80 -1.15 -26.44
N GLY A 128 6.69 -1.71 -27.65
CA GLY A 128 7.30 -1.46 -28.95
C GLY A 128 7.12 -2.75 -29.72
#